data_AF-A0A5A7N7J5-F1
#
_entry.id   AF-A0A5A7N7J5-F1
#
_cell.length_a   1.000
_cell.length_b   1.000
_cell.length_c   1.000
_cell.angle_alpha   90.00
_cell.angle_beta   90.00
_cell.angle_gamma   90.00
#
_symmetry.space_group_name_H-M   'P 1'
#
loop_
_entity.id
_entity.type
_entity.pdbx_description
1 polymer ?
#
loop_
_entity_poly.entity_id
_entity_poly.type
_entity_poly.pdbx_seq_one_letter_code
_entity_poly.pdbx_strand_id
1 'polypeptide(L)'
;MLDNVLVSIQPAFGLAVLIGIAWLFSEDRRAFSWRWVVGAVLLQIVLAFLFLRVPMLWKLLEAAGEGVMVLEQASRAGSSYMFGYLGGAPLPFEAKAGASTLIIAFEILPIILVTAALSALLWHWRILPAIIRGLGWALQRSLGIGGAVGLGTAANLFMGVVESPLVLRAYVRTMGRAEIFMVMVAGLATFRGLCWFYMPP
;
A
#
# COMPACT_ATOMS: atom_id res chain seq x y z
N MET A 1 35.87 1.92 -5.84
CA MET A 1 35.58 2.95 -4.81
C MET A 1 34.66 4.04 -5.34
N LEU A 2 34.91 4.58 -6.54
CA LEU A 2 34.03 5.57 -7.19
C LEU A 2 32.64 5.02 -7.53
N ASP A 3 32.53 3.74 -7.89
CA ASP A 3 31.24 3.12 -8.25
C ASP A 3 30.27 3.06 -7.05
N ASN A 4 30.76 2.77 -5.85
CA ASN A 4 29.94 2.78 -4.62
C ASN A 4 29.45 4.19 -4.27
N VAL A 5 30.25 5.21 -4.58
CA VAL A 5 29.90 6.62 -4.33
C VAL A 5 28.83 7.07 -5.34
N LEU A 6 28.98 6.71 -6.62
CA LEU A 6 27.99 7.00 -7.66
C LEU A 6 26.64 6.32 -7.37
N VAL A 7 26.65 5.05 -6.97
CA VAL A 7 25.44 4.30 -6.57
C VAL A 7 24.75 4.94 -5.36
N SER A 8 25.49 5.53 -4.43
CA SER A 8 24.92 6.19 -3.25
C SER A 8 24.37 7.59 -3.54
N ILE A 9 24.97 8.32 -4.49
CA ILE A 9 24.55 9.68 -4.86
C ILE A 9 23.32 9.67 -5.78
N GLN A 10 23.17 8.65 -6.63
CA GLN A 10 22.05 8.50 -7.56
C GLN A 10 20.66 8.60 -6.89
N PRO A 11 20.35 7.89 -5.79
CA PRO A 11 19.03 8.00 -5.13
C PRO A 11 18.81 9.38 -4.50
N ALA A 12 19.87 10.00 -3.94
CA ALA A 12 19.77 11.34 -3.38
C ALA A 12 19.49 12.39 -4.46
N PHE A 13 20.15 12.28 -5.61
CA PHE A 13 19.90 13.13 -6.77
C PHE A 13 18.50 12.91 -7.34
N GLY A 14 18.07 11.66 -7.49
CA GLY A 14 16.72 11.32 -7.95
C GLY A 14 15.64 11.92 -7.04
N LEU A 15 15.82 11.82 -5.72
CA LEU A 15 14.91 12.43 -4.74
C LEU A 15 14.86 13.96 -4.88
N ALA A 16 16.01 14.61 -5.04
CA ALA A 16 16.09 16.06 -5.24
C ALA A 16 15.38 16.50 -6.54
N VAL A 17 15.54 15.73 -7.63
CA VAL A 17 14.85 15.99 -8.90
C VAL A 17 13.34 15.84 -8.76
N LEU A 18 12.85 14.78 -8.08
CA LEU A 18 11.41 14.58 -7.87
C LEU A 18 10.79 15.71 -7.03
N ILE A 19 11.49 16.16 -5.98
CA ILE A 19 11.06 17.32 -5.18
C ILE A 19 11.07 18.59 -6.05
N GLY A 20 12.08 18.76 -6.90
CA GLY A 20 12.18 19.88 -7.84
C GLY A 20 11.02 19.92 -8.84
N ILE A 21 10.62 18.76 -9.39
CA ILE A 21 9.45 18.63 -10.26
C ILE A 21 8.17 18.99 -9.49
N ALA A 22 7.99 18.45 -8.28
CA ALA A 22 6.82 18.77 -7.45
C ALA A 22 6.75 20.27 -7.12
N TRP A 23 7.89 20.92 -6.88
CA TRP A 23 7.96 22.37 -6.67
C TRP A 23 7.63 23.17 -7.94
N LEU A 24 8.08 22.71 -9.11
CA LEU A 24 7.81 23.38 -10.39
C LEU A 24 6.32 23.44 -10.72
N PHE A 25 5.61 22.33 -10.46
CA PHE A 25 4.16 22.18 -10.66
C PHE A 25 3.31 22.71 -9.48
N SER A 26 3.92 23.30 -8.46
CA SER A 26 3.20 23.84 -7.31
C SER A 26 2.36 25.09 -7.69
N GLU A 27 1.10 25.12 -7.25
CA GLU A 27 0.15 26.24 -7.49
C GLU A 27 0.61 27.54 -6.81
N ASP A 28 1.19 27.45 -5.61
CA ASP A 28 1.75 28.59 -4.88
C ASP A 28 3.15 28.28 -4.33
N ARG A 29 4.17 28.73 -5.06
CA ARG A 29 5.59 28.53 -4.72
C ARG A 29 6.02 29.28 -3.46
N ARG A 30 5.29 30.32 -3.04
CA ARG A 30 5.62 31.14 -1.86
C ARG A 30 5.08 30.51 -0.58
N ALA A 31 3.95 29.80 -0.67
CA ALA A 31 3.39 29.01 0.42
C ALA A 31 4.07 27.64 0.59
N PHE A 32 5.05 27.30 -0.26
CA PHE A 32 5.75 26.03 -0.21
C PHE A 32 6.61 25.92 1.05
N SER A 33 6.18 25.08 1.99
CA SER A 33 6.78 24.98 3.31
C SER A 33 7.86 23.90 3.36
N TRP A 34 9.12 24.33 3.26
CA TRP A 34 10.28 23.42 3.26
C TRP A 34 10.35 22.52 4.51
N ARG A 35 9.85 23.01 5.65
CA ARG A 35 9.77 22.24 6.90
C ARG A 35 8.93 20.96 6.77
N TRP A 36 7.81 21.03 6.04
CA TRP A 36 6.92 19.88 5.86
C TRP A 36 7.49 18.87 4.88
N VAL A 37 8.08 19.35 3.79
CA VAL A 37 8.70 18.51 2.76
C VAL A 37 9.89 17.74 3.34
N VAL A 38 10.81 18.46 4.00
CA VAL A 38 11.95 17.83 4.67
C VAL A 38 11.47 16.91 5.79
N GLY A 39 10.48 17.31 6.59
CA GLY A 39 9.90 16.48 7.65
C GLY A 39 9.31 15.16 7.13
N ALA A 40 8.54 15.21 6.04
CA ALA A 40 7.92 14.03 5.43
C ALA A 40 8.97 13.09 4.81
N VAL A 41 9.95 13.64 4.08
CA VAL A 41 11.06 12.86 3.51
C VAL A 41 11.89 12.20 4.61
N LEU A 42 12.22 12.95 5.66
CA LEU A 42 13.00 12.42 6.78
C LEU A 42 12.23 11.33 7.52
N LEU A 43 10.91 11.51 7.72
CA LEU A 43 10.05 10.47 8.29
C LEU A 43 10.03 9.20 7.42
N GLN A 44 9.91 9.33 6.09
CA GLN A 44 9.97 8.19 5.18
C GLN A 44 11.31 7.45 5.26
N ILE A 45 12.44 8.18 5.27
CA ILE A 45 13.79 7.61 5.40
C ILE A 45 13.96 6.91 6.75
N VAL A 46 13.51 7.51 7.84
CA VAL A 46 13.57 6.92 9.19
C VAL A 46 12.74 5.66 9.26
N LEU A 47 11.52 5.66 8.73
CA LEU A 47 10.68 4.46 8.68
C LEU A 47 11.35 3.36 7.84
N ALA A 48 11.86 3.67 6.66
CA ALA A 48 12.56 2.71 5.81
C ALA A 48 13.78 2.11 6.53
N PHE A 49 14.59 2.96 7.18
CA PHE A 49 15.72 2.50 7.97
C PHE A 49 15.29 1.60 9.13
N LEU A 50 14.23 1.98 9.85
CA LEU A 50 13.72 1.23 10.99
C LEU A 50 13.25 -0.17 10.55
N PHE A 51 12.47 -0.26 9.47
CA PHE A 51 11.99 -1.54 8.95
C PHE A 51 13.10 -2.43 8.38
N LEU A 52 14.14 -1.85 7.77
CA LEU A 52 15.23 -2.61 7.14
C LEU A 52 16.36 -3.00 8.10
N ARG A 53 16.59 -2.22 9.18
CA ARG A 53 17.72 -2.46 10.10
C ARG A 53 17.30 -3.06 11.44
N VAL A 54 16.05 -2.88 11.87
CA VAL A 54 15.59 -3.43 13.14
C VAL A 54 15.10 -4.86 12.93
N PRO A 55 15.81 -5.88 13.44
CA PRO A 55 15.47 -7.28 13.16
C PRO A 55 14.10 -7.67 13.72
N MET A 56 13.66 -7.04 14.81
CA MET A 56 12.31 -7.26 15.35
C MET A 56 11.22 -6.81 14.37
N LEU A 57 11.38 -5.66 13.72
CA LEU A 57 10.40 -5.17 12.75
C LEU A 57 10.45 -5.97 11.46
N TRP A 58 11.64 -6.39 11.03
CA TRP A 58 11.79 -7.28 9.90
C TRP A 58 11.04 -8.60 10.13
N LYS A 59 11.20 -9.22 11.30
CA LYS A 59 10.46 -10.45 11.67
C LYS A 59 8.94 -10.25 11.67
N LEU A 60 8.46 -9.07 12.08
CA LEU A 60 7.03 -8.76 12.02
C LEU A 60 6.53 -8.65 10.57
N LEU A 61 7.33 -8.04 9.68
CA LEU A 61 7.01 -8.00 8.24
C LEU A 61 7.03 -9.39 7.61
N GLU A 62 8.01 -10.23 7.97
CA GLU A 62 8.12 -11.61 7.52
C GLU A 62 6.92 -12.45 7.98
N ALA A 63 6.54 -12.37 9.26
CA ALA A 63 5.35 -13.04 9.78
C ALA A 63 4.05 -12.56 9.10
N ALA A 64 3.94 -11.27 8.78
CA ALA A 64 2.81 -10.75 8.01
C ALA A 64 2.81 -11.32 6.58
N GLY A 65 3.98 -11.42 5.95
CA GLY A 65 4.16 -12.04 4.63
C GLY A 65 3.78 -13.52 4.62
N GLU A 66 4.21 -14.29 5.62
CA GLU A 66 3.82 -15.69 5.81
C GLU A 66 2.30 -15.83 5.98
N GLY A 67 1.66 -14.95 6.76
CA GLY A 67 0.21 -14.94 6.90
C GLY A 67 -0.52 -14.74 5.58
N VAL A 68 -0.01 -13.86 4.71
CA VAL A 68 -0.55 -13.66 3.36
C VAL A 68 -0.33 -14.89 2.49
N MET A 69 0.85 -15.51 2.52
CA MET A 69 1.14 -16.74 1.77
C MET A 69 0.22 -17.90 2.18
N VAL A 70 -0.05 -18.05 3.49
CA VAL A 70 -1.00 -19.08 3.97
C VAL A 70 -2.40 -18.80 3.44
N LEU A 71 -2.83 -17.53 3.41
CA LEU A 71 -4.14 -17.16 2.87
C LEU A 71 -4.24 -17.41 1.37
N GLU A 72 -3.17 -17.14 0.62
CA GLU A 72 -3.06 -17.47 -0.80
C GLU A 72 -3.17 -18.98 -1.03
N GLN A 73 -2.40 -19.78 -0.30
CA GLN A 73 -2.45 -21.25 -0.40
C GLN A 73 -3.83 -21.81 -0.06
N ALA A 74 -4.46 -21.30 1.01
CA ALA A 74 -5.83 -21.68 1.37
C ALA A 74 -6.84 -21.30 0.28
N SER A 75 -6.69 -20.12 -0.32
CA SER A 75 -7.54 -19.67 -1.43
C SER A 75 -7.34 -20.52 -2.68
N ARG A 76 -6.09 -20.92 -2.98
CA ARG A 76 -5.77 -21.81 -4.10
C ARG A 76 -6.28 -23.23 -3.89
N ALA A 77 -6.23 -23.73 -2.66
CA ALA A 77 -6.86 -24.99 -2.30
C ALA A 77 -8.39 -24.92 -2.54
N GLY A 78 -9.04 -23.82 -2.14
CA GLY A 78 -10.45 -23.58 -2.40
C GLY A 78 -10.80 -23.47 -3.89
N SER A 79 -10.02 -22.73 -4.67
CA SER A 79 -10.24 -22.58 -6.11
C SER A 79 -10.03 -23.90 -6.86
N SER A 80 -8.99 -24.67 -6.49
CA SER A 80 -8.72 -25.98 -7.08
C SER A 80 -9.83 -26.99 -6.76
N TYR A 81 -10.45 -26.89 -5.58
CA TYR A 81 -11.61 -27.71 -5.21
C TYR A 81 -12.86 -27.34 -6.02
N MET A 82 -13.14 -26.04 -6.19
CA MET A 82 -14.34 -25.57 -6.90
C MET A 82 -14.23 -25.67 -8.43
N PHE A 83 -13.05 -25.40 -8.99
CA PHE A 83 -12.83 -25.22 -10.43
C PHE A 83 -11.85 -26.23 -11.03
N GLY A 84 -11.32 -27.17 -10.24
CA GLY A 84 -10.40 -28.21 -10.71
C GLY A 84 -9.14 -27.62 -11.35
N TYR A 85 -8.77 -28.13 -12.53
CA TYR A 85 -7.56 -27.69 -13.25
C TYR A 85 -7.59 -26.21 -13.64
N LEU A 86 -8.78 -25.61 -13.77
CA LEU A 86 -8.92 -24.18 -14.06
C LEU A 86 -8.50 -23.30 -12.88
N GLY A 87 -8.64 -23.82 -11.65
CA GLY A 87 -8.33 -23.12 -10.40
C GLY A 87 -6.96 -23.46 -9.81
N GLY A 88 -6.04 -23.99 -10.62
CA GLY A 88 -4.67 -24.32 -10.21
C GLY A 88 -4.41 -25.79 -9.85
N ALA A 89 -5.36 -26.70 -10.09
CA ALA A 89 -5.12 -28.15 -9.93
C ALA A 89 -4.26 -28.72 -11.10
N PRO A 90 -3.69 -29.94 -10.96
CA PRO A 90 -2.89 -30.55 -12.02
C PRO A 90 -3.64 -30.62 -13.35
N LEU A 91 -2.94 -30.28 -14.44
CA LEU A 91 -3.52 -30.31 -15.77
C LEU A 91 -3.77 -31.76 -16.19
N PRO A 92 -4.96 -32.08 -16.72
CA PRO A 92 -5.25 -33.42 -17.23
C PRO A 92 -4.62 -33.67 -18.61
N PHE A 93 -3.89 -32.70 -19.17
CA PHE A 93 -3.25 -32.77 -20.49
C PHE A 93 -1.83 -32.20 -20.45
N GLU A 94 -0.96 -32.66 -21.36
CA GLU A 94 0.39 -32.10 -21.50
C GLU A 94 0.32 -30.67 -22.05
N ALA A 95 0.84 -29.71 -21.27
CA ALA A 95 0.90 -28.32 -21.67
C ALA A 95 1.90 -28.14 -22.83
N LYS A 96 1.47 -27.44 -23.88
CA LYS A 96 2.34 -27.05 -25.00
C LYS A 96 3.47 -26.14 -24.47
N ALA A 97 4.72 -26.42 -24.84
CA ALA A 97 5.86 -25.60 -24.41
C ALA A 97 5.62 -24.12 -24.74
N GLY A 98 5.54 -23.26 -23.72
CA GLY A 98 5.30 -21.83 -23.83
C GLY A 98 3.83 -21.36 -23.71
N ALA A 99 2.86 -22.26 -23.50
CA ALA A 99 1.48 -21.86 -23.22
C ALA A 99 1.30 -21.50 -21.73
N SER A 100 0.71 -20.35 -21.44
CA SER A 100 0.33 -19.97 -20.07
C SER A 100 -0.82 -20.84 -19.59
N THR A 101 -0.57 -21.68 -18.59
CA THR A 101 -1.59 -22.53 -17.96
C THR A 101 -2.37 -21.79 -16.86
N LEU A 102 -1.98 -20.54 -16.56
CA LEU A 102 -2.61 -19.68 -15.58
C LEU A 102 -3.92 -19.10 -16.12
N ILE A 103 -5.03 -19.38 -15.45
CA ILE A 103 -6.33 -18.76 -15.75
C ILE A 103 -6.63 -17.72 -14.68
N ILE A 104 -6.35 -16.45 -15.02
CA ILE A 104 -6.52 -15.29 -14.15
C ILE A 104 -7.87 -15.31 -13.42
N ALA A 105 -8.96 -15.60 -14.13
CA ALA A 105 -10.31 -15.59 -13.56
C ALA A 105 -10.49 -16.58 -12.40
N PHE A 106 -9.86 -17.75 -12.45
CA PHE A 106 -10.10 -18.83 -11.50
C PHE A 106 -8.97 -19.03 -10.48
N GLU A 107 -7.78 -18.47 -10.73
CA GLU A 107 -6.69 -18.48 -9.74
C GLU A 107 -6.59 -17.15 -8.98
N ILE A 108 -6.88 -16.01 -9.61
CA ILE A 108 -6.65 -14.67 -9.01
C ILE A 108 -7.92 -14.10 -8.37
N LEU A 109 -9.10 -14.28 -8.98
CA LEU A 109 -10.33 -13.73 -8.39
C LEU A 109 -10.71 -14.35 -7.03
N PRO A 110 -10.49 -15.66 -6.77
CA PRO A 110 -10.86 -16.25 -5.48
C PRO A 110 -10.14 -15.64 -4.28
N ILE A 111 -8.83 -15.34 -4.40
CA ILE A 111 -8.10 -14.67 -3.32
C ILE A 111 -8.63 -13.23 -3.07
N ILE A 112 -9.11 -12.54 -4.11
CA ILE A 112 -9.78 -11.23 -3.95
C ILE A 112 -11.07 -11.38 -3.12
N LEU A 113 -11.87 -12.42 -3.40
CA LEU A 113 -13.09 -12.72 -2.64
C LEU A 113 -12.79 -13.05 -1.17
N VAL A 114 -11.83 -13.93 -0.93
CA VAL A 114 -11.43 -14.35 0.43
C VAL A 114 -10.89 -13.16 1.23
N THR A 115 -10.03 -12.35 0.63
CA THR A 115 -9.45 -11.18 1.30
C THR A 115 -10.49 -10.10 1.56
N ALA A 116 -11.45 -9.88 0.64
CA ALA A 116 -12.57 -8.96 0.86
C ALA A 116 -13.47 -9.42 2.02
N ALA A 117 -13.82 -10.72 2.07
CA ALA A 117 -14.60 -11.29 3.16
C ALA A 117 -13.87 -11.19 4.52
N LEU A 118 -12.56 -11.48 4.55
CA LEU A 118 -11.74 -11.33 5.74
C LEU A 118 -11.67 -9.87 6.20
N SER A 119 -11.51 -8.93 5.26
CA SER A 119 -11.48 -7.50 5.56
C SER A 119 -12.81 -7.02 6.15
N ALA A 120 -13.94 -7.49 5.60
CA ALA A 120 -15.27 -7.21 6.13
C ALA A 120 -15.44 -7.75 7.56
N LEU A 121 -14.92 -8.95 7.85
CA LEU A 121 -14.95 -9.54 9.18
C LEU A 121 -14.12 -8.72 10.19
N LEU A 122 -12.89 -8.34 9.82
CA LEU A 122 -12.01 -7.49 10.64
C LEU A 122 -12.60 -6.10 10.89
N TRP A 123 -13.37 -5.59 9.93
CA TRP A 123 -14.13 -4.34 10.09
C TRP A 123 -15.25 -4.50 11.10
N HIS A 124 -16.02 -5.59 11.02
CA HIS A 124 -17.10 -5.90 11.96
C HIS A 124 -16.58 -6.04 13.40
N TRP A 125 -15.43 -6.69 13.58
CA TRP A 125 -14.76 -6.81 14.89
C TRP A 125 -14.06 -5.52 15.38
N ARG A 126 -14.12 -4.44 14.60
CA ARG A 126 -13.50 -3.14 14.92
C ARG A 126 -11.97 -3.15 15.07
N ILE A 127 -11.30 -4.21 14.61
CA ILE A 127 -9.83 -4.29 14.60
C ILE A 127 -9.27 -3.29 13.58
N LEU A 128 -9.80 -3.30 12.36
CA LEU A 128 -9.32 -2.45 11.27
C LEU A 128 -9.54 -0.95 11.56
N PRO A 129 -10.74 -0.50 12.04
CA PRO A 129 -10.94 0.87 12.51
C PRO A 129 -9.99 1.30 13.64
N ALA A 130 -9.64 0.41 14.57
CA ALA A 130 -8.73 0.74 15.67
C ALA A 130 -7.31 1.03 15.15
N ILE A 131 -6.81 0.20 14.24
CA ILE A 131 -5.50 0.39 13.59
C ILE A 131 -5.48 1.68 12.79
N ILE A 132 -6.51 1.94 11.97
CA ILE A 132 -6.63 3.16 11.16
C ILE A 132 -6.60 4.42 12.04
N ARG A 133 -7.32 4.41 13.17
CA ARG A 133 -7.31 5.55 14.11
C ARG A 133 -5.94 5.74 14.75
N GLY A 134 -5.28 4.66 15.14
CA GLY A 134 -3.93 4.71 15.71
C GLY A 134 -2.90 5.29 14.73
N LEU A 135 -2.92 4.82 13.48
CA LEU A 135 -2.05 5.33 12.42
C LEU A 135 -2.38 6.78 12.07
N GLY A 136 -3.67 7.13 11.96
CA GLY A 136 -4.10 8.51 11.68
C GLY A 136 -3.64 9.48 12.77
N TRP A 137 -3.73 9.06 14.04
CA TRP A 137 -3.20 9.81 15.17
C TRP A 137 -1.68 9.94 15.13
N ALA A 138 -0.96 8.87 14.79
CA ALA A 138 0.51 8.90 14.67
C ALA A 138 0.97 9.85 13.55
N LEU A 139 0.29 9.86 12.39
CA LEU A 139 0.55 10.78 11.29
C LEU A 139 0.20 12.22 11.66
N GLN A 140 -0.92 12.44 12.33
CA GLN A 140 -1.30 13.75 12.85
C GLN A 140 -0.27 14.28 13.85
N ARG A 141 0.30 13.42 14.71
CA ARG A 141 1.28 13.85 15.72
C ARG A 141 2.68 14.09 15.16
N SER A 142 3.09 13.31 14.17
CA SER A 142 4.43 13.37 13.56
C SER A 142 4.54 14.49 12.54
N LEU A 143 3.62 14.54 11.58
CA LEU A 143 3.63 15.56 10.53
C LEU A 143 2.90 16.81 10.99
N GLY A 144 1.83 16.71 11.78
CA GLY A 144 0.98 17.85 12.16
C GLY A 144 -0.21 18.05 11.22
N ILE A 145 -0.47 17.12 10.32
CA ILE A 145 -1.55 17.22 9.32
C ILE A 145 -2.93 17.22 9.98
N GLY A 146 -3.93 17.77 9.29
CA GLY A 146 -5.32 17.76 9.76
C GLY A 146 -5.79 16.33 10.08
N GLY A 147 -6.54 16.16 11.18
CA GLY A 147 -6.98 14.83 11.64
C GLY A 147 -7.77 14.05 10.59
N ALA A 148 -8.56 14.74 9.75
CA ALA A 148 -9.26 14.13 8.62
C ALA A 148 -8.29 13.62 7.53
N VAL A 149 -7.21 14.35 7.25
CA VAL A 149 -6.18 13.90 6.29
C VAL A 149 -5.39 12.71 6.83
N GLY A 150 -5.04 12.74 8.12
CA GLY A 150 -4.35 11.63 8.80
C GLY A 150 -5.18 10.35 8.81
N LEU A 151 -6.46 10.45 9.19
CA LEU A 151 -7.38 9.32 9.15
C LEU A 151 -7.62 8.81 7.73
N GLY A 152 -7.75 9.70 6.75
CA GLY A 152 -7.94 9.34 5.34
C GLY A 152 -6.76 8.60 4.74
N THR A 153 -5.56 9.11 5.01
CA THR A 153 -4.30 8.49 4.59
C THR A 153 -4.10 7.13 5.26
N ALA A 154 -4.41 7.01 6.56
CA ALA A 154 -4.36 5.73 7.26
C ALA A 154 -5.40 4.72 6.76
N ALA A 155 -6.61 5.19 6.41
CA ALA A 155 -7.65 4.34 5.84
C ALA A 155 -7.28 3.84 4.44
N ASN A 156 -6.64 4.69 3.62
CA ASN A 156 -6.15 4.34 2.28
C ASN A 156 -5.22 3.12 2.28
N LEU A 157 -4.40 2.95 3.33
CA LEU A 157 -3.49 1.81 3.46
C LEU A 157 -4.21 0.46 3.43
N PHE A 158 -5.48 0.41 3.84
CA PHE A 158 -6.24 -0.83 3.95
C PHE A 158 -7.40 -0.93 2.96
N MET A 159 -8.12 0.17 2.72
CA MET A 159 -9.38 0.17 1.96
C MET A 159 -9.19 0.56 0.48
N GLY A 160 -8.04 1.15 0.12
CA GLY A 160 -7.75 1.56 -1.25
C GLY A 160 -8.58 2.77 -1.73
N VAL A 161 -8.31 3.20 -2.97
CA VAL A 161 -8.76 4.48 -3.54
C VAL A 161 -10.27 4.65 -3.67
N VAL A 162 -11.02 3.55 -3.79
CA VAL A 162 -12.49 3.58 -3.98
C VAL A 162 -13.22 3.62 -2.64
N GLU A 163 -12.67 2.98 -1.61
CA GLU A 163 -13.38 2.76 -0.34
C GLU A 163 -12.93 3.72 0.77
N SER A 164 -11.68 4.21 0.72
CA SER A 164 -11.18 5.16 1.72
C SER A 164 -11.95 6.48 1.81
N PRO A 165 -12.50 7.07 0.72
CA PRO A 165 -13.29 8.29 0.82
C PRO A 165 -14.59 8.10 1.60
N LEU A 166 -15.11 6.86 1.68
CA LEU A 166 -16.31 6.53 2.45
C LEU A 166 -16.09 6.78 3.95
N VAL A 167 -14.89 6.49 4.46
CA VAL A 167 -14.50 6.75 5.86
C VAL A 167 -14.47 8.24 6.16
N LEU A 168 -14.09 9.04 5.16
CA LEU A 168 -13.99 10.50 5.28
C LEU A 168 -15.27 11.23 4.90
N ARG A 169 -16.34 10.54 4.49
CA ARG A 169 -17.57 11.16 3.96
C ARG A 169 -18.12 12.29 4.84
N ALA A 170 -18.02 12.17 6.16
CA ALA A 170 -18.46 13.18 7.10
C ALA A 170 -17.57 14.45 7.13
N TYR A 171 -16.29 14.32 6.78
CA TYR A 171 -15.27 15.37 6.87
C TYR A 171 -14.96 16.03 5.51
N VAL A 172 -15.26 15.36 4.39
CA VAL A 172 -14.97 15.89 3.03
C VAL A 172 -15.59 17.28 2.80
N ARG A 173 -16.77 17.56 3.38
CA ARG A 173 -17.44 18.86 3.24
C ARG A 173 -16.74 20.01 3.96
N THR A 174 -15.93 19.70 4.98
CA THR A 174 -15.23 20.70 5.79
C THR A 174 -13.75 20.81 5.44
N MET A 175 -13.25 19.96 4.54
CA MET A 175 -11.84 19.91 4.15
C MET A 175 -11.50 21.00 3.14
N GLY A 176 -10.33 21.62 3.31
CA GLY A 176 -9.78 22.56 2.36
C GLY A 176 -9.34 21.89 1.05
N ARG A 177 -9.18 22.65 -0.04
CA ARG A 177 -8.71 22.14 -1.35
C ARG A 177 -7.39 21.37 -1.23
N ALA A 178 -6.44 21.88 -0.44
CA ALA A 178 -5.16 21.22 -0.20
C ALA A 178 -5.31 19.88 0.56
N GLU A 179 -6.26 19.79 1.50
CA GLU A 179 -6.52 18.57 2.26
C GLU A 179 -7.13 17.48 1.39
N ILE A 180 -8.06 17.85 0.51
CA ILE A 180 -8.65 16.94 -0.47
C ILE A 180 -7.55 16.44 -1.44
N PHE A 181 -6.71 17.35 -1.94
CA PHE A 181 -5.59 16.98 -2.81
C PHE A 181 -4.63 16.00 -2.11
N MET A 182 -4.28 16.25 -0.84
CA MET A 182 -3.44 15.34 -0.06
C MET A 182 -4.05 13.94 0.07
N VAL A 183 -5.35 13.83 0.36
CA VAL A 183 -6.04 12.52 0.46
C VAL A 183 -6.05 11.80 -0.89
N MET A 184 -6.25 12.52 -1.99
CA MET A 184 -6.21 11.94 -3.34
C MET A 184 -4.81 11.43 -3.70
N VAL A 185 -3.78 12.24 -3.47
CA VAL A 185 -2.38 11.85 -3.71
C VAL A 185 -1.99 10.66 -2.83
N ALA A 186 -2.38 10.65 -1.55
CA ALA A 186 -2.13 9.53 -0.66
C ALA A 186 -2.79 8.23 -1.14
N GLY A 187 -4.00 8.33 -1.69
CA GLY A 187 -4.69 7.19 -2.30
C GLY A 187 -3.94 6.65 -3.53
N LEU A 188 -3.53 7.54 -4.44
CA LEU A 188 -2.81 7.16 -5.66
C LEU A 188 -1.39 6.66 -5.41
N ALA A 189 -0.74 7.15 -4.35
CA ALA A 189 0.59 6.74 -3.94
C ALA A 189 0.61 5.34 -3.27
N THR A 190 -0.55 4.85 -2.84
CA THR A 190 -0.65 3.60 -2.08
C THR A 190 -1.35 2.53 -2.90
N PHE A 191 -0.74 1.36 -3.02
CA PHE A 191 -1.37 0.20 -3.64
C PHE A 191 -2.03 -0.69 -2.58
N ARG A 192 -3.22 -1.20 -2.88
CA ARG A 192 -3.81 -2.29 -2.09
C ARG A 192 -3.04 -3.57 -2.39
N GLY A 193 -2.53 -4.23 -1.35
CA GLY A 193 -1.54 -5.32 -1.42
C GLY A 193 -1.87 -6.53 -2.29
N LEU A 194 -3.09 -6.68 -2.81
CA LEU A 194 -3.46 -7.80 -3.69
C LEU A 194 -2.89 -7.72 -5.11
N CYS A 195 -2.60 -6.54 -5.63
CA CYS A 195 -2.11 -6.41 -7.02
C CYS A 195 -0.61 -6.74 -7.15
N TRP A 196 0.16 -6.57 -6.07
CA TRP A 196 1.61 -6.80 -6.05
C TRP A 196 1.99 -8.27 -6.31
N PHE A 197 1.11 -9.20 -5.94
CA PHE A 197 1.45 -10.62 -5.92
C PHE A 197 1.51 -11.30 -7.30
N TYR A 198 1.02 -10.65 -8.36
CA TYR A 198 0.90 -11.25 -9.70
C TYR A 198 1.73 -10.55 -10.78
N MET A 199 2.66 -9.67 -10.39
CA MET A 199 3.64 -9.15 -11.34
C MET A 199 4.74 -10.20 -11.50
N PRO A 200 4.91 -10.81 -12.69
CA PRO A 200 6.01 -11.74 -12.92
C PRO A 200 7.36 -11.01 -12.74
N PRO A 201 8.42 -11.70 -12.28
CA PRO A 201 9.76 -11.14 -12.23
C PRO A 201 10.29 -10.75 -13.61
#